data_AF-A0ABD2P675-F1
#
_entry.id   AF-A0ABD2P675-F1
#
_cell.length_a   1.000
_cell.length_b   1.000
_cell.length_c   1.000
_cell.angle_alpha   90.00
_cell.angle_beta   90.00
_cell.angle_gamma   90.00
#
_symmetry.space_group_name_H-M   'P 1'
#
loop_
_entity.id
_entity.type
_entity.pdbx_description
1 polymer ?
#
loop_
_entity_poly.entity_id
_entity_poly.type
_entity_poly.pdbx_seq_one_letter_code
_entity_poly.pdbx_strand_id
1 'polypeptide(L)'
;MYKSFISVQAYRPNHDRQEQKNNIMLYGFREQTTHVPRKQRIAQENDQVNEIIRNIEPDASFQDIKTRRLGKFNAASDRPRPIKITLSNSHEIRDILKVSKRLKDWPLYSYVSLSSDKTPRQQKFFNNVKLELSRQKAEGMLV
;
A
#
# COMPACT_ATOMS: atom_id res chain seq x y z
N MET A 1 20.74 15.37 -31.36
CA MET A 1 19.89 15.85 -30.24
C MET A 1 18.72 14.92 -29.86
N TYR A 2 18.58 13.70 -30.40
CA TYR A 2 17.43 12.81 -30.12
C TYR A 2 17.71 11.63 -29.18
N LYS A 3 18.98 11.26 -28.97
CA LYS A 3 19.34 10.13 -28.07
C LYS A 3 19.13 10.44 -26.58
N SER A 4 19.21 11.71 -26.18
CA SER A 4 19.09 12.13 -24.77
C SER A 4 17.64 12.20 -24.27
N PHE A 5 16.65 12.37 -25.15
CA PHE A 5 15.23 12.43 -24.76
C PHE A 5 14.64 11.05 -24.49
N ILE A 6 15.02 10.05 -25.30
CA ILE A 6 14.53 8.67 -25.16
C ILE A 6 15.09 8.02 -23.89
N SER A 7 16.36 8.28 -23.55
CA SER A 7 16.97 7.74 -22.32
C SER A 7 16.31 8.28 -21.05
N VAL A 8 15.98 9.57 -20.99
CA VAL A 8 15.32 10.19 -19.83
C VAL A 8 13.89 9.69 -19.64
N GLN A 9 13.13 9.50 -20.73
CA GLN A 9 11.76 8.96 -20.65
C GLN A 9 11.71 7.47 -20.30
N ALA A 10 12.70 6.67 -20.70
CA ALA A 10 12.80 5.26 -20.31
C ALA A 10 13.35 5.07 -18.88
N TYR A 11 14.20 6.00 -18.41
CA TYR A 11 14.81 5.95 -17.09
C TYR A 11 13.81 6.18 -15.95
N ARG A 12 12.96 7.22 -16.07
CA ARG A 12 12.00 7.59 -15.02
C ARG A 12 11.05 6.46 -14.59
N PRO A 13 10.35 5.76 -15.51
CA PRO A 13 9.43 4.69 -15.13
C PRO A 13 10.11 3.48 -14.46
N ASN A 14 11.36 3.18 -14.82
CA ASN A 14 12.11 2.07 -14.24
C ASN A 14 12.66 2.43 -12.86
N HIS A 15 13.09 3.67 -12.67
CA HIS A 15 13.50 4.19 -11.37
C HIS A 15 12.33 4.22 -10.37
N ASP A 16 11.19 4.78 -10.77
CA ASP A 16 9.98 4.84 -9.93
C ASP A 16 9.51 3.43 -9.49
N ARG A 17 9.63 2.44 -10.40
CA ARG A 17 9.34 1.03 -10.09
C ARG A 17 10.31 0.45 -9.07
N GLN A 18 11.59 0.76 -9.18
CA GLN A 18 12.61 0.28 -8.24
C GLN A 18 12.42 0.87 -6.85
N GLU A 19 11.98 2.13 -6.74
CA GLU A 19 11.65 2.75 -5.46
C GLU A 19 10.39 2.18 -4.82
N GLN A 20 9.44 1.70 -5.64
CA GLN A 20 8.14 1.20 -5.18
C GLN A 20 8.13 -0.29 -4.86
N LYS A 21 9.05 -1.07 -5.42
CA LYS A 21 9.11 -2.52 -5.25
C LYS A 21 9.22 -2.96 -3.78
N ASN A 22 9.74 -2.08 -2.94
CA ASN A 22 9.97 -2.27 -1.50
C ASN A 22 8.83 -1.70 -0.63
N ASN A 23 7.71 -1.30 -1.23
CA ASN A 23 6.64 -0.62 -0.51
C ASN A 23 5.30 -1.36 -0.59
N ILE A 24 4.58 -1.35 0.54
CA ILE A 24 3.21 -1.81 0.69
C ILE A 24 2.35 -0.62 1.11
N MET A 25 1.14 -0.57 0.56
CA MET A 25 0.10 0.36 0.92
C MET A 25 -0.92 -0.33 1.81
N LEU A 26 -1.11 0.20 3.02
CA LEU A 26 -2.12 -0.20 3.99
C LEU A 26 -3.28 0.80 3.98
N TYR A 27 -4.49 0.31 3.78
CA TYR A 27 -5.73 1.08 3.74
C TYR A 27 -6.68 0.66 4.88
N GLY A 28 -7.57 1.57 5.27
CA GLY A 28 -8.61 1.31 6.28
C GLY A 28 -8.13 1.39 7.72
N PHE A 29 -6.83 1.55 7.95
CA PHE A 29 -6.26 1.69 9.29
C PHE A 29 -6.66 3.04 9.90
N ARG A 30 -7.40 3.03 11.03
CA ARG A 30 -8.00 4.23 11.63
C ARG A 30 -6.96 5.27 12.04
N GLU A 31 -7.31 6.54 11.95
CA GLU A 31 -6.43 7.62 12.42
C GLU A 31 -6.53 7.75 13.94
N GLN A 32 -5.40 7.98 14.60
CA GLN A 32 -5.37 8.23 16.04
C GLN A 32 -5.77 9.67 16.33
N THR A 33 -6.54 9.86 17.41
CA THR A 33 -7.06 11.17 17.81
C THR A 33 -5.93 12.14 18.20
N THR A 34 -6.17 13.45 18.06
CA THR A 34 -5.16 14.48 18.30
C THR A 34 -4.84 14.77 19.77
N HIS A 35 -5.50 14.08 20.71
CA HIS A 35 -5.30 14.26 22.15
C HIS A 35 -3.91 13.82 22.64
N VAL A 36 -3.22 12.99 21.86
CA VAL A 36 -1.89 12.46 22.20
C VAL A 36 -0.80 13.20 21.39
N PRO A 37 0.37 13.50 21.98
CA PRO A 37 1.49 14.11 21.26
C PRO A 37 1.86 13.35 19.99
N ARG A 38 2.20 14.09 18.93
CA ARG A 38 2.50 13.52 17.59
C ARG A 38 3.53 12.39 17.64
N LYS A 39 4.60 12.53 18.42
CA LYS A 39 5.67 11.52 18.53
C LYS A 39 5.15 10.19 19.08
N GLN A 40 4.31 10.25 20.12
CA GLN A 40 3.69 9.06 20.72
C GLN A 40 2.70 8.42 19.76
N ARG A 41 1.91 9.21 19.03
CA ARG A 41 0.99 8.68 18.00
C ARG A 41 1.72 7.90 16.91
N ILE A 42 2.82 8.47 16.41
CA ILE A 42 3.66 7.79 15.41
C ILE A 42 4.21 6.48 15.99
N ALA A 43 4.72 6.48 17.22
CA ALA A 43 5.22 5.25 17.85
C ALA A 43 4.13 4.18 17.98
N GLN A 44 2.96 4.53 18.51
CA GLN A 44 1.84 3.61 18.66
C GLN A 44 1.34 3.07 17.31
N GLU A 45 1.25 3.93 16.29
CA GLU A 45 0.87 3.50 14.94
C GLU A 45 1.90 2.53 14.35
N ASN A 46 3.19 2.79 14.57
CA ASN A 46 4.26 1.91 14.11
C ASN A 46 4.19 0.55 14.81
N ASP A 47 3.97 0.51 16.11
CA ASP A 47 3.86 -0.72 16.89
C ASP A 47 2.67 -1.57 16.40
N GLN A 48 1.52 -0.95 16.17
CA GLN A 48 0.32 -1.62 15.65
C GLN A 48 0.52 -2.13 14.22
N VAL A 49 1.16 -1.36 13.35
CA VAL A 49 1.46 -1.82 11.98
C VAL A 49 2.45 -2.98 12.02
N ASN A 50 3.47 -2.92 12.89
CA ASN A 50 4.43 -4.00 13.05
C ASN A 50 3.75 -5.28 13.56
N GLU A 51 2.81 -5.17 14.48
CA GLU A 51 2.01 -6.30 14.97
C GLU A 51 1.18 -6.93 13.84
N ILE A 52 0.50 -6.12 13.02
CA ILE A 52 -0.24 -6.62 11.85
C ILE A 52 0.68 -7.39 10.90
N ILE A 53 1.84 -6.81 10.55
CA ILE A 53 2.79 -7.43 9.63
C ILE A 53 3.35 -8.75 10.20
N ARG A 54 3.69 -8.80 11.50
CA ARG A 54 4.14 -10.02 12.18
C ARG A 54 3.07 -11.10 12.26
N ASN A 55 1.80 -10.71 12.43
CA ASN A 55 0.70 -11.68 12.43
C ASN A 55 0.43 -12.25 11.03
N ILE A 56 0.67 -11.47 9.98
CA ILE A 56 0.54 -11.94 8.60
C ILE A 56 1.63 -12.95 8.27
N GLU A 57 2.88 -12.66 8.64
CA GLU A 57 4.03 -13.51 8.35
C GLU A 57 4.92 -13.63 9.60
N PRO A 58 4.62 -14.58 10.50
CA PRO A 58 5.35 -14.74 11.76
C PRO A 58 6.81 -15.17 11.58
N ASP A 59 7.08 -15.91 10.51
CA ASP A 59 8.41 -16.48 10.22
C ASP A 59 9.35 -15.47 9.56
N ALA A 60 8.84 -14.31 9.14
CA ALA A 60 9.66 -13.28 8.51
C ALA A 60 10.37 -12.41 9.54
N SER A 61 11.70 -12.38 9.45
CA SER A 61 12.54 -11.47 10.21
C SER A 61 12.58 -10.09 9.54
N PHE A 62 11.52 -9.31 9.75
CA PHE A 62 11.48 -7.95 9.21
C PHE A 62 12.45 -7.04 9.97
N GLN A 63 13.50 -6.61 9.28
CA GLN A 63 14.42 -5.57 9.76
C GLN A 63 14.02 -4.21 9.17
N ASP A 64 13.96 -3.19 10.03
CA ASP A 64 13.76 -1.78 9.68
C ASP A 64 12.47 -1.46 8.89
N ILE A 65 11.31 -1.89 9.41
CA ILE A 65 10.01 -1.47 8.87
C ILE A 65 9.83 0.04 9.05
N LYS A 66 9.75 0.77 7.94
CA LYS A 66 9.47 2.22 7.95
C LYS A 66 8.03 2.48 7.54
N THR A 67 7.33 3.28 8.31
CA THR A 67 5.91 3.57 8.12
C THR A 67 5.69 5.08 8.02
N ARG A 68 4.78 5.50 7.13
CA ARG A 68 4.32 6.88 7.04
C ARG A 68 2.91 6.99 6.45
N ARG A 69 2.08 7.86 7.01
CA ARG A 69 0.79 8.24 6.39
C ARG A 69 1.03 9.04 5.11
N LEU A 70 0.23 8.79 4.08
CA LEU A 70 0.22 9.57 2.85
C LEU A 70 -0.93 10.59 2.84
N GLY A 71 -0.65 11.80 2.36
CA GLY A 71 -1.63 12.88 2.24
C GLY A 71 -1.76 13.75 3.49
N LYS A 72 -2.55 14.83 3.37
CA LYS A 72 -2.82 15.80 4.43
C LYS A 72 -3.90 15.26 5.37
N PHE A 73 -3.67 15.41 6.67
CA PHE A 73 -4.66 15.04 7.69
C PHE A 73 -5.96 15.80 7.45
N ASN A 74 -7.09 15.09 7.50
CA ASN A 74 -8.42 15.67 7.39
C ASN A 74 -9.33 15.02 8.43
N ALA A 75 -9.63 15.75 9.50
CA ALA A 75 -10.50 15.27 10.58
C ALA A 75 -11.96 15.08 10.14
N ALA A 76 -12.39 15.73 9.05
CA ALA A 76 -13.75 15.62 8.51
C ALA A 76 -13.89 14.49 7.48
N SER A 77 -12.82 13.74 7.20
CA SER A 77 -12.86 12.62 6.25
C SER A 77 -13.15 11.31 6.98
N ASP A 78 -14.24 10.63 6.59
CA ASP A 78 -14.53 9.27 7.04
C ASP A 78 -13.52 8.23 6.52
N ARG A 79 -12.74 8.60 5.50
CA ARG A 79 -11.71 7.74 4.91
C ARG A 79 -10.36 8.05 5.56
N PRO A 80 -9.78 7.10 6.34
CA PRO A 80 -8.48 7.32 6.93
C PRO A 80 -7.39 7.33 5.85
N ARG A 81 -6.34 8.11 6.09
CA ARG A 81 -5.21 8.18 5.17
C ARG A 81 -4.49 6.84 5.02
N PRO A 82 -4.06 6.46 3.81
CA PRO A 82 -3.26 5.26 3.63
C PRO A 82 -1.92 5.36 4.37
N ILE A 83 -1.43 4.24 4.87
CA ILE A 83 -0.07 4.10 5.41
C ILE A 83 0.79 3.46 4.32
N LYS A 84 1.91 4.09 4.01
CA LYS A 84 3.00 3.49 3.25
C LYS A 84 3.94 2.80 4.20
N ILE A 85 4.15 1.52 3.98
CA ILE A 85 5.08 0.65 4.68
C ILE A 85 6.24 0.37 3.72
N THR A 86 7.47 0.58 4.14
CA THR A 86 8.67 0.30 3.36
C THR A 86 9.47 -0.78 4.08
N LEU A 87 9.75 -1.87 3.36
CA LEU A 87 10.55 -2.99 3.81
C LEU A 87 11.93 -2.96 3.15
N SER A 88 12.88 -3.66 3.74
CA SER A 88 14.24 -3.77 3.21
C SER A 88 14.29 -4.65 1.96
N ASN A 89 13.44 -5.69 1.89
CA ASN A 89 13.45 -6.69 0.83
C ASN A 89 12.13 -6.74 0.04
N SER A 90 12.25 -6.81 -1.28
CA SER A 90 11.10 -6.96 -2.19
C SER A 90 10.48 -8.36 -2.21
N HIS A 91 11.21 -9.39 -1.76
CA HIS A 91 10.70 -10.76 -1.68
C HIS A 91 9.62 -10.89 -0.60
N GLU A 92 9.92 -10.40 0.61
CA GLU A 92 9.00 -10.32 1.75
C GLU A 92 7.65 -9.69 1.39
N ILE A 93 7.65 -8.69 0.51
CA ILE A 93 6.43 -8.01 0.07
C ILE A 93 5.49 -8.94 -0.68
N ARG A 94 6.02 -9.82 -1.52
CA ARG A 94 5.18 -10.75 -2.27
C ARG A 94 4.50 -11.73 -1.34
N ASP A 95 5.22 -12.22 -0.34
CA ASP A 95 4.74 -13.19 0.63
C ASP A 95 3.66 -12.55 1.51
N ILE A 96 3.93 -11.35 2.06
CA ILE A 96 2.94 -10.55 2.79
C ILE A 96 1.70 -10.32 1.93
N LEU A 97 1.84 -9.87 0.68
CA LEU A 97 0.69 -9.57 -0.18
C LEU A 97 -0.11 -10.82 -0.58
N LYS A 98 0.50 -12.00 -0.53
CA LYS A 98 -0.17 -13.27 -0.81
C LYS A 98 -1.04 -13.67 0.37
N VAL A 99 -0.51 -13.61 1.59
CA VAL A 99 -1.25 -13.92 2.82
C VAL A 99 -2.28 -12.84 3.13
N SER A 100 -1.97 -11.56 2.82
CA SER A 100 -2.84 -10.43 3.13
C SER A 100 -4.21 -10.50 2.47
N LYS A 101 -4.38 -11.31 1.43
CA LYS A 101 -5.69 -11.57 0.81
C LYS A 101 -6.68 -12.21 1.78
N ARG A 102 -6.18 -12.94 2.79
CA ARG A 102 -6.96 -13.61 3.84
C ARG A 102 -7.24 -12.71 5.04
N LEU A 103 -6.70 -11.49 5.10
CA LEU A 103 -6.95 -10.54 6.19
C LEU A 103 -8.44 -10.22 6.38
N LYS A 104 -9.21 -10.27 5.29
CA LYS A 104 -10.66 -10.07 5.34
C LYS A 104 -11.38 -11.11 6.20
N ASP A 105 -10.81 -12.30 6.29
CA ASP A 105 -11.36 -13.42 7.05
C ASP A 105 -10.94 -13.35 8.54
N TRP A 106 -10.03 -12.44 8.89
CA TRP A 106 -9.51 -12.29 10.25
C TRP A 106 -10.37 -11.28 11.01
N PRO A 107 -11.05 -11.67 12.11
CA PRO A 107 -11.98 -10.78 12.81
C PRO A 107 -11.34 -9.45 13.24
N LEU A 108 -10.09 -9.50 13.70
CA LEU A 108 -9.34 -8.34 14.19
C LEU A 108 -8.84 -7.40 13.08
N TYR A 109 -8.77 -7.86 11.82
CA TYR A 109 -8.12 -7.14 10.73
C TYR A 109 -8.98 -7.04 9.46
N SER A 110 -10.24 -7.43 9.54
CA SER A 110 -11.19 -7.40 8.42
C SER A 110 -11.39 -6.01 7.81
N TYR A 111 -11.16 -4.94 8.59
CA TYR A 111 -11.26 -3.55 8.16
C TYR A 111 -10.02 -3.01 7.44
N VAL A 112 -8.90 -3.74 7.46
CA VAL A 112 -7.67 -3.32 6.77
C VAL A 112 -7.47 -4.06 5.46
N SER A 113 -6.78 -3.42 4.53
CA SER A 113 -6.32 -4.09 3.31
C SER A 113 -4.91 -3.65 2.93
N LEU A 114 -4.13 -4.60 2.42
CA LEU A 114 -2.79 -4.36 1.90
C LEU A 114 -2.79 -4.47 0.37
N SER A 115 -1.98 -3.65 -0.26
CA SER A 115 -1.69 -3.76 -1.70
C SER A 115 -0.28 -3.27 -2.02
N SER A 116 0.26 -3.68 -3.15
CA SER A 116 1.53 -3.13 -3.66
C SER A 116 1.46 -1.62 -3.88
N ASP A 117 2.53 -0.88 -3.58
CA ASP A 117 2.69 0.50 -4.05
C ASP A 117 2.82 0.50 -5.59
N LYS A 118 2.02 1.32 -6.28
CA LYS A 118 1.91 1.35 -7.74
C LYS A 118 2.24 2.74 -8.25
N THR A 119 2.92 2.81 -9.40
CA THR A 119 3.25 4.10 -10.01
C THR A 119 1.96 4.76 -10.50
N PRO A 120 1.90 6.10 -10.64
CA PRO A 120 0.72 6.77 -11.17
C PRO A 120 0.25 6.19 -12.51
N ARG A 121 1.19 5.80 -13.39
CA ARG A 121 0.88 5.14 -14.66
C ARG A 121 0.27 3.75 -14.46
N GLN A 122 0.81 2.95 -13.53
CA GLN A 122 0.22 1.66 -13.17
C GLN A 122 -1.18 1.85 -12.57
N GLN A 123 -1.36 2.79 -11.64
CA GLN A 123 -2.67 3.08 -11.05
C GLN A 123 -3.70 3.43 -12.13
N LYS A 124 -3.36 4.33 -13.06
CA LYS A 124 -4.23 4.69 -14.19
C LYS A 124 -4.60 3.46 -15.03
N PHE A 125 -3.61 2.65 -15.40
CA PHE A 125 -3.85 1.42 -16.16
C PHE A 125 -4.78 0.44 -15.42
N PHE A 126 -4.51 0.15 -14.14
CA PHE A 126 -5.34 -0.74 -13.33
C PHE A 126 -6.76 -0.21 -13.15
N ASN A 127 -6.93 1.11 -13.01
CA ASN A 127 -8.27 1.72 -12.91
C ASN A 127 -9.03 1.56 -14.22
N ASN A 128 -8.40 1.79 -15.36
CA ASN A 128 -9.04 1.59 -16.67
C ASN A 128 -9.46 0.13 -16.86
N VAL A 129 -8.58 -0.82 -16.54
CA VAL A 129 -8.89 -2.26 -16.62
C VAL A 129 -10.04 -2.63 -15.69
N LYS A 130 -10.06 -2.11 -14.45
CA LYS A 130 -11.17 -2.34 -13.51
C LYS A 130 -12.49 -1.79 -14.04
N LEU A 131 -12.50 -0.59 -14.61
CA LEU A 131 -13.70 0.01 -15.18
C LEU A 131 -14.24 -0.84 -16.33
N GLU A 132 -13.37 -1.29 -17.22
CA GLU A 132 -13.75 -2.13 -18.34
C GLU A 132 -14.30 -3.50 -17.88
N LEU A 133 -13.64 -4.14 -16.91
CA LEU A 133 -14.13 -5.40 -16.33
C LEU A 133 -15.49 -5.23 -15.65
N SER A 134 -15.70 -4.13 -14.92
CA SER A 134 -17.01 -3.83 -14.31
C SER A 134 -18.09 -3.61 -15.36
N ARG A 135 -17.76 -2.93 -16.47
CA ARG A 135 -18.67 -2.72 -17.61
C ARG A 135 -19.08 -4.05 -18.23
N GLN A 136 -18.12 -4.92 -18.54
CA GLN A 136 -18.37 -6.25 -19.12
C GLN A 136 -19.23 -7.13 -18.21
N LYS A 137 -19.02 -7.07 -16.88
CA LYS A 137 -19.87 -7.77 -15.91
C LYS A 137 -21.30 -7.22 -15.89
N ALA A 138 -21.46 -5.90 -15.93
CA ALA A 138 -22.78 -5.26 -15.97
C ALA A 138 -23.56 -5.59 -17.26
N GLU A 139 -22.84 -5.76 -18.37
CA GLU A 139 -23.39 -6.16 -19.66
C GLU A 139 -23.56 -7.68 -19.83
N GLY A 140 -23.20 -8.49 -18.82
CA GLY A 140 -23.33 -9.94 -18.85
C GLY A 140 -22.32 -10.67 -19.75
N MET A 141 -21.27 -9.99 -20.22
CA MET A 141 -20.21 -10.60 -21.04
C MET A 141 -19.21 -11.44 -20.23
N LEU A 142 -19.13 -11.20 -18.92
CA LEU A 142 -18.32 -11.98 -17.99
C LEU A 142 -19.22 -12.51 -16.87
N VAL A 143 -19.28 -13.85 -16.76
CA VAL A 143 -19.98 -14.59 -15.71
C VAL A 143 -19.08 -14.75 -14.49
#